data_AF-A0A1K1QLR6-F1
#
_entry.id   AF-A0A1K1QLR6-F1
#
_cell.length_a   1.000
_cell.length_b   1.000
_cell.length_c   1.000
_cell.angle_alpha   90.00
_cell.angle_beta   90.00
_cell.angle_gamma   90.00
#
_symmetry.space_group_name_H-M   'P 1'
#
loop_
_entity.id
_entity.type
_entity.pdbx_description
1 polymer ?
#
loop_
_entity_poly.entity_id
_entity_poly.type
_entity_poly.pdbx_seq_one_letter_code
_entity_poly.pdbx_strand_id
1 'polypeptide(L)'
;MSMMELASNRGAEPKRWKRIGFVFVALVFILADFFILQGATEAIEPWVPSDCGGCSGETFLPDAYRWLAASHGALLAILFGGSLIALLRRPFEKPMLLYFYAAGHLAFLVVFAVTAPKMALEKVFIFVMFLLILTILYTFFHNRASAIRLGPSGGYNRPLLGLTAAAALVLLPVVVQAAIQQVAETEEQFRWGEHAAMLITLLFGGVLASSRRPGALALALIVSLVYVYLGASALAVPDHPGSWGVAGGIASFVFGAVYAGVAIYSKRSR
;
A
#
# COMPACT_ATOMS: atom_id res chain seq x y z
N MET A 1 -23.01 25.98 10.56
CA MET A 1 -21.64 26.20 10.08
C MET A 1 -21.73 26.74 8.66
N SER A 2 -21.50 28.03 8.48
CA SER A 2 -21.78 28.78 7.23
C SER A 2 -20.76 28.43 6.14
N MET A 3 -21.18 28.37 4.87
CA MET A 3 -20.26 28.21 3.73
C MET A 3 -19.14 29.28 3.70
N MET A 4 -19.37 30.42 4.35
CA MET A 4 -18.41 31.52 4.47
C MET A 4 -17.27 31.19 5.44
N GLU A 5 -17.53 30.36 6.46
CA GLU A 5 -16.54 29.88 7.44
C GLU A 5 -15.61 28.79 6.85
N LEU A 6 -16.15 28.01 5.90
CA LEU A 6 -15.41 27.01 5.12
C LEU A 6 -14.44 27.63 4.09
N ALA A 7 -14.64 28.90 3.72
CA ALA A 7 -13.76 29.61 2.79
C ALA A 7 -12.54 30.23 3.48
N SER A 8 -12.72 30.76 4.70
CA SER A 8 -11.66 31.39 5.51
C SER A 8 -10.48 30.46 5.83
N ASN A 9 -10.73 29.16 6.01
CA ASN A 9 -9.71 28.19 6.40
C ASN A 9 -8.87 27.60 5.24
N ARG A 10 -9.08 28.03 3.98
CA ARG A 10 -8.37 27.44 2.83
C ARG A 10 -6.97 27.99 2.57
N GLY A 11 -6.54 29.03 3.30
CA GLY A 11 -5.23 29.66 3.13
C GLY A 11 -4.41 29.84 4.42
N ALA A 12 -4.89 29.37 5.57
CA ALA A 12 -4.15 29.51 6.82
C ALA A 12 -2.98 28.51 6.85
N GLU A 13 -1.76 29.02 7.09
CA GLU A 13 -0.59 28.17 7.36
C GLU A 13 -0.89 27.22 8.53
N PRO A 14 -0.54 25.93 8.43
CA PRO A 14 -0.78 24.97 9.48
C PRO A 14 0.00 25.37 10.74
N LYS A 15 -0.70 25.43 11.89
CA LYS A 15 -0.07 25.67 13.20
C LYS A 15 1.17 24.78 13.37
N ARG A 16 2.29 25.36 13.80
CA ARG A 16 3.60 24.68 13.92
C ARG A 16 3.53 23.33 14.65
N TRP A 17 2.77 23.25 15.75
CA TRP A 17 2.61 22.02 16.53
C TRP A 17 1.91 20.90 15.76
N LYS A 18 0.96 21.22 14.85
CA LYS A 18 0.33 20.21 13.99
C LYS A 18 1.31 19.63 12.99
N ARG A 19 2.18 20.49 12.43
CA ARG A 19 3.24 20.06 11.51
C ARG A 19 4.22 19.12 12.21
N ILE A 20 4.72 19.52 13.40
CA ILE A 20 5.64 18.71 14.20
C ILE A 20 4.97 17.40 14.62
N GLY A 21 3.75 17.47 15.16
CA GLY A 21 3.00 16.29 15.59
C GLY A 21 2.74 15.31 14.45
N PHE A 22 2.32 15.81 13.27
CA PHE A 22 2.13 14.96 12.10
C PHE A 22 3.43 14.25 11.68
N VAL A 23 4.54 14.99 11.61
CA VAL A 23 5.84 14.42 11.22
C VAL A 23 6.30 13.37 12.23
N PHE A 24 6.20 13.65 13.52
CA PHE A 24 6.55 12.71 14.58
C PHE A 24 5.74 11.41 14.47
N VAL A 25 4.42 11.55 14.37
CA VAL A 25 3.50 10.41 14.23
C VAL A 25 3.79 9.61 12.96
N ALA A 26 4.00 10.27 11.82
CA ALA A 26 4.32 9.61 10.56
C ALA A 26 5.65 8.84 10.65
N LEU A 27 6.67 9.39 11.32
CA LEU A 27 7.95 8.70 11.53
C LEU A 27 7.81 7.46 12.40
N VAL A 28 7.06 7.56 13.50
CA VAL A 28 6.78 6.40 14.37
C VAL A 28 6.10 5.29 13.56
N PHE A 29 5.14 5.62 12.71
CA PHE A 29 4.46 4.62 11.88
C PHE A 29 5.32 4.07 10.75
N ILE A 30 6.17 4.88 10.11
CA ILE A 30 7.16 4.34 9.17
C ILE A 30 8.05 3.31 9.86
N LEU A 31 8.53 3.60 11.07
CA LEU A 31 9.36 2.65 11.83
C LEU A 31 8.57 1.40 12.24
N ALA A 32 7.32 1.56 12.63
CA ALA A 32 6.45 0.44 12.96
C ALA A 32 6.19 -0.45 11.74
N ASP A 33 5.82 0.12 10.59
CA ASP A 33 5.57 -0.61 9.34
C ASP A 33 6.81 -1.39 8.89
N PHE A 34 7.99 -0.77 8.98
CA PHE A 34 9.24 -1.38 8.55
C PHE A 34 9.72 -2.50 9.47
N PHE A 35 9.70 -2.28 10.80
CA PHE A 35 10.39 -3.15 11.75
C PHE A 35 9.46 -3.94 12.66
N ILE A 36 8.38 -3.34 13.15
CA ILE A 36 7.47 -4.00 14.11
C ILE A 36 6.50 -4.91 13.37
N LEU A 37 5.94 -4.41 12.26
CA LEU A 37 5.06 -5.17 11.38
C LEU A 37 5.84 -5.91 10.28
N GLN A 38 7.17 -5.99 10.42
CA GLN A 38 8.05 -6.79 9.58
C GLN A 38 8.05 -6.42 8.09
N GLY A 39 7.56 -5.24 7.70
CA GLY A 39 7.46 -4.87 6.29
C GLY A 39 8.82 -4.86 5.57
N ALA A 40 9.89 -4.40 6.21
CA ALA A 40 11.21 -4.36 5.60
C ALA A 40 11.90 -5.73 5.60
N THR A 41 11.76 -6.49 6.69
CA THR A 41 12.34 -7.84 6.80
C THR A 41 11.65 -8.80 5.84
N GLU A 42 10.32 -8.76 5.74
CA GLU A 42 9.58 -9.60 4.81
C GLU A 42 9.77 -9.17 3.34
N ALA A 43 10.07 -7.89 3.08
CA ALA A 43 10.36 -7.42 1.74
C ALA A 43 11.67 -7.99 1.16
N ILE A 44 12.60 -8.46 2.00
CA ILE A 44 13.88 -9.02 1.51
C ILE A 44 13.86 -10.55 1.42
N GLU A 45 12.81 -11.21 1.94
CA GLU A 45 12.69 -12.67 2.01
C GLU A 45 12.99 -13.40 0.69
N PRO A 46 12.62 -12.92 -0.52
CA PRO A 46 12.96 -13.59 -1.78
C PRO A 46 14.47 -13.80 -2.02
N TRP A 47 15.32 -13.03 -1.35
CA TRP A 47 16.78 -13.07 -1.54
C TRP A 47 17.53 -13.57 -0.30
N VAL A 48 16.84 -13.84 0.80
CA VAL A 48 17.46 -14.39 2.03
C VAL A 48 17.60 -15.92 1.89
N PRO A 49 18.70 -16.55 2.32
CA PRO A 49 18.81 -18.01 2.31
C PRO A 49 17.68 -18.68 3.11
N SER A 50 17.08 -19.73 2.54
CA SER A 50 16.00 -20.51 3.15
C SER A 50 16.47 -21.38 4.33
N ASP A 51 17.77 -21.50 4.49
CA ASP A 51 18.47 -22.42 5.37
C ASP A 51 19.54 -21.66 6.15
N CYS A 52 19.13 -20.92 7.20
CA CYS A 52 20.11 -20.47 8.17
C CYS A 52 20.49 -21.68 9.07
N GLY A 53 21.47 -22.46 8.61
CA GLY A 53 21.99 -23.64 9.30
C GLY A 53 22.34 -23.32 10.76
N GLY A 54 21.44 -23.68 11.68
CA GLY A 54 21.59 -23.44 13.12
C GLY A 54 20.57 -22.50 13.77
N CYS A 55 19.64 -21.91 13.02
CA CYS A 55 18.53 -21.16 13.62
C CYS A 55 17.50 -22.13 14.23
N SER A 56 17.11 -21.89 15.48
CA SER A 56 15.99 -22.59 16.11
C SER A 56 14.70 -22.29 15.34
N GLY A 57 13.93 -23.32 14.95
CA GLY A 57 12.77 -23.24 14.06
C GLY A 57 11.56 -22.40 14.52
N GLU A 58 11.70 -21.55 15.54
CA GLU A 58 10.63 -20.71 16.09
C GLU A 58 10.54 -19.32 15.41
N THR A 59 11.58 -18.87 14.71
CA THR A 59 11.63 -17.53 14.09
C THR A 59 11.58 -17.55 12.55
N PHE A 60 11.43 -18.71 11.94
CA PHE A 60 11.54 -18.86 10.48
C PHE A 60 10.17 -18.90 9.80
N LEU A 61 9.95 -18.02 8.82
CA LEU A 61 8.80 -18.11 7.94
C LEU A 61 8.97 -19.35 7.04
N PRO A 62 8.00 -20.28 6.96
CA PRO A 62 8.10 -21.41 6.04
C PRO A 62 8.47 -20.95 4.62
N ASP A 63 9.41 -21.66 3.97
CA ASP A 63 9.93 -21.28 2.64
C ASP A 63 8.80 -21.10 1.61
N ALA A 64 7.76 -21.92 1.71
CA ALA A 64 6.54 -21.83 0.90
C ALA A 64 5.83 -20.46 0.95
N TYR A 65 6.04 -19.67 2.01
CA TYR A 65 5.40 -18.36 2.20
C TYR A 65 6.28 -17.17 1.78
N ARG A 66 7.49 -17.37 1.26
CA ARG A 66 8.40 -16.25 0.93
C ARG A 66 7.83 -15.28 -0.10
N TRP A 67 7.07 -15.77 -1.08
CA TRP A 67 6.35 -14.89 -2.00
C TRP A 67 5.28 -14.05 -1.28
N LEU A 68 4.52 -14.65 -0.36
CA LEU A 68 3.47 -13.96 0.40
C LEU A 68 4.08 -12.95 1.38
N ALA A 69 5.22 -13.25 1.99
CA ALA A 69 6.00 -12.28 2.77
C ALA A 69 6.52 -11.12 1.91
N ALA A 70 7.07 -11.41 0.73
CA ALA A 70 7.47 -10.36 -0.21
C ALA A 70 6.30 -9.43 -0.56
N SER A 71 5.10 -10.00 -0.75
CA SER A 71 3.86 -9.26 -0.95
C SER A 71 3.47 -8.43 0.26
N HIS A 72 3.54 -8.98 1.47
CA HIS A 72 3.26 -8.24 2.69
C HIS A 72 4.26 -7.07 2.88
N GLY A 73 5.54 -7.31 2.60
CA GLY A 73 6.57 -6.26 2.57
C GLY A 73 6.29 -5.16 1.54
N ALA A 74 5.79 -5.50 0.35
CA ALA A 74 5.33 -4.50 -0.62
C ALA A 74 4.17 -3.64 -0.08
N LEU A 75 3.21 -4.26 0.61
CA LEU A 75 2.09 -3.55 1.21
C LEU A 75 2.55 -2.57 2.30
N LEU A 76 3.32 -3.07 3.28
CA LEU A 76 3.71 -2.27 4.42
C LEU A 76 4.85 -1.30 4.13
N ALA A 77 6.00 -1.79 3.65
CA ALA A 77 7.19 -0.95 3.49
C ALA A 77 7.06 -0.01 2.29
N ILE A 78 6.53 -0.50 1.16
CA ILE A 78 6.53 0.27 -0.09
C ILE A 78 5.23 1.09 -0.23
N LEU A 79 4.05 0.48 -0.18
CA LEU A 79 2.78 1.22 -0.36
C LEU A 79 2.51 2.15 0.83
N PHE A 80 2.41 1.62 2.04
CA PHE A 80 2.08 2.41 3.23
C PHE A 80 3.25 3.27 3.70
N GLY A 81 4.40 2.65 3.96
CA GLY A 81 5.62 3.33 4.36
C GLY A 81 6.09 4.36 3.33
N GLY A 82 6.12 4.01 2.05
CA GLY A 82 6.45 4.94 0.98
C GLY A 82 5.48 6.13 0.89
N SER A 83 4.19 5.93 1.17
CA SER A 83 3.20 7.01 1.23
C SER A 83 3.46 7.96 2.38
N LEU A 84 3.78 7.44 3.58
CA LEU A 84 4.13 8.25 4.74
C LEU A 84 5.45 9.00 4.51
N ILE A 85 6.48 8.34 3.97
CA ILE A 85 7.76 8.98 3.61
C ILE A 85 7.52 10.13 2.62
N ALA A 86 6.71 9.89 1.59
CA ALA A 86 6.37 10.92 0.61
C ALA A 86 5.58 12.09 1.25
N LEU A 87 4.81 11.85 2.31
CA LEU A 87 4.11 12.88 3.09
C LEU A 87 5.05 13.69 3.99
N LEU A 88 6.20 13.16 4.43
CA LEU A 88 7.14 13.94 5.26
C LEU A 88 7.57 15.25 4.58
N ARG A 89 7.74 15.21 3.25
CA ARG A 89 8.02 16.41 2.45
C ARG A 89 6.72 17.08 2.01
N ARG A 90 6.32 18.12 2.76
CA ARG A 90 5.11 18.94 2.57
C ARG A 90 3.81 18.14 2.80
N PRO A 91 3.53 17.73 4.06
CA PRO A 91 2.47 16.78 4.38
C PRO A 91 1.07 17.24 3.95
N PHE A 92 0.80 18.54 4.06
CA PHE A 92 -0.54 19.08 3.81
C PHE A 92 -0.81 19.38 2.33
N GLU A 93 0.19 19.26 1.46
CA GLU A 93 0.06 19.49 0.01
C GLU A 93 -0.31 18.22 -0.77
N LYS A 94 -0.31 17.04 -0.13
CA LYS A 94 -0.52 15.75 -0.80
C LYS A 94 -1.65 14.93 -0.17
N PRO A 95 -2.88 15.47 -0.05
CA PRO A 95 -4.00 14.79 0.60
C PRO A 95 -4.33 13.42 -0.03
N MET A 96 -3.97 13.20 -1.30
CA MET A 96 -4.17 11.92 -1.97
C MET A 96 -3.41 10.77 -1.28
N LEU A 97 -2.19 11.01 -0.81
CA LEU A 97 -1.38 9.96 -0.18
C LEU A 97 -1.99 9.54 1.16
N LEU A 98 -2.51 10.49 1.94
CA LEU A 98 -3.17 10.17 3.21
C LEU A 98 -4.50 9.43 2.97
N TYR A 99 -5.26 9.84 1.94
CA TYR A 99 -6.48 9.14 1.56
C TYR A 99 -6.19 7.71 1.10
N PHE A 100 -5.18 7.53 0.24
CA PHE A 100 -4.72 6.22 -0.19
C PHE A 100 -4.29 5.34 1.00
N TYR A 101 -3.47 5.89 1.90
CA TYR A 101 -3.04 5.19 3.11
C TYR A 101 -4.24 4.72 3.94
N ALA A 102 -5.20 5.62 4.22
CA ALA A 102 -6.38 5.27 5.00
C ALA A 102 -7.27 4.23 4.32
N ALA A 103 -7.58 4.43 3.04
CA ALA A 103 -8.42 3.51 2.28
C ALA A 103 -7.75 2.14 2.08
N GLY A 104 -6.43 2.08 1.89
CA GLY A 104 -5.68 0.83 1.81
C GLY A 104 -5.71 0.05 3.13
N HIS A 105 -5.54 0.71 4.27
CA HIS A 105 -5.71 0.07 5.58
C HIS A 105 -7.13 -0.44 5.81
N LEU A 106 -8.14 0.34 5.43
CA LEU A 106 -9.53 -0.13 5.50
C LEU A 106 -9.78 -1.33 4.58
N ALA A 107 -9.21 -1.33 3.37
CA ALA A 107 -9.28 -2.48 2.46
C ALA A 107 -8.63 -3.71 3.08
N PHE A 108 -7.45 -3.57 3.70
CA PHE A 108 -6.79 -4.64 4.44
C PHE A 108 -7.68 -5.21 5.56
N LEU A 109 -8.25 -4.35 6.41
CA LEU A 109 -9.14 -4.78 7.49
C LEU A 109 -10.40 -5.48 6.97
N VAL A 110 -10.97 -5.02 5.85
CA VAL A 110 -12.12 -5.66 5.21
C VAL A 110 -11.74 -7.04 4.67
N VAL A 111 -10.63 -7.17 3.95
CA VAL A 111 -10.16 -8.47 3.45
C VAL A 111 -9.91 -9.42 4.63
N PHE A 112 -9.30 -8.93 5.72
CA PHE A 112 -9.07 -9.72 6.92
C PHE A 112 -10.37 -10.24 7.54
N ALA A 113 -11.34 -9.35 7.76
CA ALA A 113 -12.64 -9.73 8.31
C ALA A 113 -13.41 -10.73 7.42
N VAL A 114 -13.30 -10.60 6.09
CA VAL A 114 -14.07 -11.43 5.15
C VAL A 114 -13.43 -12.80 4.93
N THR A 115 -12.11 -12.86 4.80
CA THR A 115 -11.41 -14.10 4.42
C THR A 115 -10.91 -14.91 5.61
N ALA A 116 -10.78 -14.30 6.79
CA ALA A 116 -10.37 -14.98 8.02
C ALA A 116 -11.20 -14.50 9.24
N PRO A 117 -12.55 -14.64 9.23
CA PRO A 117 -13.44 -14.04 10.23
C PRO A 117 -13.16 -14.50 11.67
N LYS A 118 -12.84 -15.78 11.88
CA LYS A 118 -12.50 -16.31 13.20
C LYS A 118 -11.24 -15.64 13.75
N MET A 119 -10.17 -15.61 12.96
CA MET A 119 -8.91 -14.95 13.32
C MET A 119 -9.09 -13.44 13.51
N ALA A 120 -9.94 -12.80 12.71
CA ALA A 120 -10.25 -11.38 12.85
C ALA A 120 -10.91 -11.06 14.19
N LEU A 121 -11.79 -11.93 14.69
CA LEU A 121 -12.39 -11.82 16.02
C LEU A 121 -11.36 -12.01 17.14
N GLU A 122 -10.51 -13.04 17.02
CA GLU A 122 -9.44 -13.32 17.99
C GLU A 122 -8.40 -12.19 18.04
N LYS A 123 -8.11 -11.56 16.90
CA LYS A 123 -7.15 -10.47 16.75
C LYS A 123 -7.83 -9.10 16.61
N VAL A 124 -8.95 -8.89 17.31
CA VAL A 124 -9.71 -7.61 17.27
C VAL A 124 -8.86 -6.38 17.59
N PHE A 125 -7.81 -6.54 18.39
CA PHE A 125 -6.86 -5.48 18.71
C PHE A 125 -6.19 -4.88 17.45
N ILE A 126 -6.03 -5.66 16.37
CA ILE A 126 -5.48 -5.19 15.08
C ILE A 126 -6.39 -4.11 14.49
N PHE A 127 -7.72 -4.32 14.51
CA PHE A 127 -8.69 -3.32 14.05
C PHE A 127 -8.61 -2.05 14.89
N VAL A 128 -8.57 -2.19 16.21
CA VAL A 128 -8.47 -1.05 17.14
C VAL A 128 -7.17 -0.27 16.87
N MET A 129 -6.05 -0.97 16.74
CA MET A 129 -4.75 -0.38 16.46
C MET A 129 -4.78 0.42 15.15
N PHE A 130 -5.15 -0.19 14.03
CA PHE A 130 -5.17 0.52 12.75
C PHE A 130 -6.16 1.69 12.72
N LEU A 131 -7.36 1.53 13.30
CA LEU A 131 -8.33 2.64 13.38
C LEU A 131 -7.83 3.78 14.26
N LEU A 132 -7.14 3.48 15.36
CA LEU A 132 -6.50 4.49 16.21
C LEU A 132 -5.42 5.25 15.43
N ILE A 133 -4.56 4.55 14.70
CA ILE A 133 -3.51 5.13 13.84
C ILE A 133 -4.12 6.10 12.83
N LEU A 134 -5.15 5.67 12.10
CA LEU A 134 -5.85 6.49 11.12
C LEU A 134 -6.49 7.72 11.78
N THR A 135 -7.06 7.55 12.97
CA THR A 135 -7.67 8.65 13.72
C THR A 135 -6.64 9.68 14.17
N ILE A 136 -5.47 9.24 14.64
CA ILE A 136 -4.37 10.13 15.05
C ILE A 136 -3.87 10.91 13.83
N LEU A 137 -3.54 10.22 12.73
CA LEU A 137 -3.08 10.85 11.49
C LEU A 137 -4.09 11.88 10.97
N TYR A 138 -5.38 11.53 10.93
CA TYR A 138 -6.45 12.43 10.53
C TYR A 138 -6.59 13.64 11.47
N THR A 139 -6.39 13.45 12.77
CA THR A 139 -6.45 14.53 13.76
C THR A 139 -5.35 15.56 13.54
N PHE A 140 -4.12 15.11 13.26
CA PHE A 140 -2.98 15.98 12.98
C PHE A 140 -2.99 16.56 11.56
N PHE A 141 -3.74 15.97 10.63
CA PHE A 141 -3.87 16.51 9.29
C PHE A 141 -4.62 17.85 9.29
N HIS A 142 -3.96 18.92 8.83
CA HIS A 142 -4.50 20.27 8.91
C HIS A 142 -5.75 20.45 8.03
N ASN A 143 -5.73 19.95 6.79
CA ASN A 143 -6.80 20.15 5.82
C ASN A 143 -7.66 18.89 5.63
N ARG A 144 -8.37 18.49 6.69
CA ARG A 144 -9.17 17.24 6.74
C ARG A 144 -10.18 17.11 5.58
N ALA A 145 -10.86 18.20 5.23
CA ALA A 145 -11.83 18.21 4.13
C ALA A 145 -11.21 17.85 2.78
N SER A 146 -9.95 18.23 2.54
CA SER A 146 -9.25 17.90 1.30
C SER A 146 -8.88 16.42 1.19
N ALA A 147 -8.71 15.72 2.32
CA ALA A 147 -8.45 14.29 2.37
C ALA A 147 -9.70 13.46 2.06
N ILE A 148 -10.90 13.95 2.40
CA ILE A 148 -12.17 13.21 2.24
C ILE A 148 -12.84 13.49 0.88
N ARG A 149 -12.54 14.62 0.24
CA ARG A 149 -13.09 14.90 -1.11
C ARG A 149 -12.69 13.78 -2.07
N LEU A 150 -13.67 13.11 -2.67
CA LEU A 150 -13.44 11.97 -3.56
C LEU A 150 -13.28 12.38 -5.03
N GLY A 151 -13.88 13.51 -5.44
CA GLY A 151 -13.87 13.97 -6.83
C GLY A 151 -12.50 14.47 -7.33
N PRO A 152 -12.02 14.00 -8.49
CA PRO A 152 -10.82 14.55 -9.13
C PRO A 152 -11.11 15.95 -9.69
N SER A 153 -10.49 16.98 -9.11
CA SER A 153 -10.67 18.38 -9.53
C SER A 153 -10.17 18.69 -10.95
N GLY A 154 -9.48 17.76 -11.61
CA GLY A 154 -8.95 17.91 -12.97
C GLY A 154 -9.11 16.66 -13.83
N GLY A 155 -10.01 15.74 -13.47
CA GLY A 155 -10.23 14.48 -14.17
C GLY A 155 -9.10 13.44 -13.98
N TYR A 156 -9.01 12.50 -14.94
CA TYR A 156 -8.06 11.39 -14.94
C TYR A 156 -7.06 11.47 -16.09
N ASN A 157 -5.85 10.96 -15.86
CA ASN A 157 -4.86 10.67 -16.87
C ASN A 157 -5.24 9.35 -17.57
N ARG A 158 -5.76 9.45 -18.79
CA ARG A 158 -6.24 8.30 -19.57
C ARG A 158 -5.16 7.22 -19.77
N PRO A 159 -3.91 7.55 -20.18
CA PRO A 159 -2.83 6.56 -20.22
C PRO A 159 -2.62 5.77 -18.91
N LEU A 160 -2.50 6.46 -17.77
CA LEU A 160 -2.30 5.76 -16.47
C LEU A 160 -3.52 4.94 -16.06
N LEU A 161 -4.72 5.44 -16.35
CA LEU A 161 -5.96 4.71 -16.09
C LEU A 161 -6.05 3.46 -16.97
N GLY A 162 -5.66 3.56 -18.24
CA GLY A 162 -5.60 2.43 -19.17
C GLY A 162 -4.60 1.36 -18.71
N LEU A 163 -3.41 1.76 -18.26
CA LEU A 163 -2.44 0.84 -17.67
C LEU A 163 -3.00 0.18 -16.40
N THR A 164 -3.65 0.95 -15.52
CA THR A 164 -4.27 0.42 -14.30
C THR A 164 -5.38 -0.58 -14.63
N ALA A 165 -6.20 -0.30 -15.65
CA ALA A 165 -7.23 -1.22 -16.12
C ALA A 165 -6.63 -2.52 -16.69
N ALA A 166 -5.55 -2.42 -17.46
CA ALA A 166 -4.82 -3.59 -17.96
C ALA A 166 -4.25 -4.43 -16.81
N ALA A 167 -3.66 -3.80 -15.80
CA ALA A 167 -3.22 -4.51 -14.59
C ALA A 167 -4.39 -5.16 -13.84
N ALA A 168 -5.54 -4.49 -13.74
CA ALA A 168 -6.72 -5.05 -13.08
C ALA A 168 -7.25 -6.30 -13.78
N LEU A 169 -7.24 -6.36 -15.11
CA LEU A 169 -7.65 -7.55 -15.87
C LEU A 169 -6.80 -8.79 -15.51
N VAL A 170 -5.53 -8.58 -15.21
CA VAL A 170 -4.59 -9.66 -14.84
C VAL A 170 -4.65 -9.97 -13.35
N LEU A 171 -4.68 -8.94 -12.50
CA LEU A 171 -4.54 -9.10 -11.05
C LEU A 171 -5.84 -9.42 -10.32
N LEU A 172 -7.02 -9.05 -10.83
CA LEU A 172 -8.29 -9.39 -10.17
C LEU A 172 -8.53 -10.90 -10.06
N PRO A 173 -8.25 -11.73 -11.09
CA PRO A 173 -8.26 -13.18 -10.92
C PRO A 173 -7.34 -13.67 -9.80
N VAL A 174 -6.14 -13.08 -9.67
CA VAL A 174 -5.18 -13.42 -8.61
C VAL A 174 -5.70 -13.03 -7.22
N VAL A 175 -6.37 -11.88 -7.10
CA VAL A 175 -7.04 -11.46 -5.85
C VAL A 175 -8.09 -12.49 -5.43
N VAL A 176 -8.93 -12.94 -6.36
CA VAL A 176 -9.98 -13.92 -6.08
C VAL A 176 -9.37 -15.26 -5.68
N GLN A 177 -8.35 -15.72 -6.41
CA GLN A 177 -7.64 -16.95 -6.08
C GLN A 177 -7.02 -16.86 -4.68
N ALA A 178 -6.33 -15.77 -4.34
CA ALA A 178 -5.73 -15.57 -3.03
C ALA A 178 -6.78 -15.54 -1.92
N ALA A 179 -7.94 -14.90 -2.13
CA ALA A 179 -9.04 -14.92 -1.17
C ALA A 179 -9.60 -16.34 -0.95
N ILE A 180 -9.76 -17.13 -2.02
CA ILE A 180 -10.20 -18.53 -1.93
C ILE A 180 -9.17 -19.35 -1.15
N GLN A 181 -7.88 -19.18 -1.43
CA GLN A 181 -6.80 -19.87 -0.72
C GLN A 181 -6.79 -19.51 0.77
N GLN A 182 -6.97 -18.24 1.11
CA GLN A 182 -7.03 -17.82 2.52
C GLN A 182 -8.21 -18.44 3.29
N VAL A 183 -9.35 -18.67 2.62
CA VAL A 183 -10.52 -19.31 3.22
C VAL A 183 -10.32 -20.83 3.35
N ALA A 184 -9.60 -21.44 2.40
CA ALA A 184 -9.28 -22.87 2.43
C ALA A 184 -8.15 -23.20 3.41
N GLU A 185 -7.31 -22.22 3.74
CA GLU A 185 -6.18 -22.38 4.66
C GLU A 185 -6.67 -22.72 6.07
N THR A 186 -6.13 -23.80 6.61
CA THR A 186 -6.46 -24.26 7.98
C THR A 186 -5.44 -23.78 9.01
N GLU A 187 -4.27 -23.33 8.55
CA GLU A 187 -3.27 -22.72 9.42
C GLU A 187 -3.76 -21.35 9.94
N GLU A 188 -3.39 -20.99 11.17
CA GLU A 188 -3.76 -19.70 11.77
C GLU A 188 -2.91 -18.52 11.25
N GLN A 189 -2.62 -18.51 9.94
CA GLN A 189 -1.89 -17.45 9.24
C GLN A 189 -2.76 -16.69 8.24
N PHE A 190 -2.49 -15.39 8.07
CA PHE A 190 -3.24 -14.48 7.19
C PHE A 190 -2.47 -14.09 5.91
N ARG A 191 -1.62 -14.99 5.39
CA ARG A 191 -0.67 -14.67 4.31
C ARG A 191 -1.31 -14.50 2.94
N TRP A 192 -2.27 -15.36 2.59
CA TRP A 192 -2.99 -15.25 1.32
C TRP A 192 -3.94 -14.05 1.30
N GLY A 193 -4.55 -13.74 2.45
CA GLY A 193 -5.38 -12.56 2.63
C GLY A 193 -4.59 -11.26 2.61
N GLU A 194 -3.40 -11.23 3.21
CA GLU A 194 -2.41 -10.15 3.05
C GLU A 194 -2.08 -9.92 1.57
N HIS A 195 -1.85 -10.99 0.80
CA HIS A 195 -1.60 -10.90 -0.63
C HIS A 195 -2.80 -10.32 -1.40
N ALA A 196 -4.01 -10.81 -1.12
CA ALA A 196 -5.23 -10.26 -1.72
C ALA A 196 -5.42 -8.77 -1.39
N ALA A 197 -5.21 -8.38 -0.13
CA ALA A 197 -5.28 -6.99 0.32
C ALA A 197 -4.23 -6.11 -0.35
N MET A 198 -3.00 -6.61 -0.50
CA MET A 198 -1.93 -5.92 -1.21
C MET A 198 -2.32 -5.61 -2.65
N LEU A 199 -2.81 -6.61 -3.38
CA LEU A 199 -3.21 -6.46 -4.79
C LEU A 199 -4.39 -5.48 -4.95
N ILE A 200 -5.40 -5.57 -4.10
CA ILE A 200 -6.53 -4.61 -4.07
C ILE A 200 -6.00 -3.19 -3.83
N THR A 201 -5.10 -3.03 -2.85
CA THR A 201 -4.51 -1.74 -2.51
C THR A 201 -3.64 -1.20 -3.66
N LEU A 202 -2.87 -2.05 -4.33
CA LEU A 202 -2.06 -1.69 -5.50
C LEU A 202 -2.92 -1.18 -6.65
N LEU A 203 -4.01 -1.90 -6.98
CA LEU A 203 -4.96 -1.50 -8.04
C LEU A 203 -5.66 -0.19 -7.68
N PHE A 204 -6.13 -0.05 -6.44
CA PHE A 204 -6.74 1.17 -5.95
C PHE A 204 -5.75 2.35 -5.99
N GLY A 205 -4.50 2.12 -5.59
CA GLY A 205 -3.40 3.07 -5.71
C GLY A 205 -3.18 3.51 -7.16
N GLY A 206 -3.25 2.59 -8.12
CA GLY A 206 -3.18 2.90 -9.56
C GLY A 206 -4.33 3.81 -10.04
N VAL A 207 -5.56 3.55 -9.59
CA VAL A 207 -6.72 4.39 -9.92
C VAL A 207 -6.52 5.79 -9.36
N LEU A 208 -6.11 5.91 -8.11
CA LEU A 208 -5.83 7.20 -7.47
C LEU A 208 -4.63 7.94 -8.07
N ALA A 209 -3.58 7.21 -8.46
CA ALA A 209 -2.41 7.73 -9.14
C ALA A 209 -2.75 8.29 -10.54
N SER A 210 -3.75 7.72 -11.20
CA SER A 210 -4.27 8.26 -12.47
C SER A 210 -5.05 9.56 -12.29
N SER A 211 -5.46 9.91 -11.07
CA SER A 211 -6.13 11.19 -10.82
C SER A 211 -5.18 12.36 -11.02
N ARG A 212 -5.71 13.53 -11.37
CA ARG A 212 -4.90 14.76 -11.49
C ARG A 212 -4.67 15.49 -10.16
N ARG A 213 -4.87 14.83 -9.01
CA ARG A 213 -4.86 15.48 -7.68
C ARG A 213 -3.45 15.64 -7.09
N PRO A 214 -3.26 16.58 -6.15
CA PRO A 214 -1.99 16.73 -5.45
C PRO A 214 -1.58 15.46 -4.71
N GLY A 215 -0.36 14.98 -4.97
CA GLY A 215 0.15 13.70 -4.49
C GLY A 215 0.07 12.54 -5.49
N ALA A 216 -0.70 12.67 -6.59
CA ALA A 216 -0.90 11.58 -7.55
C ALA A 216 0.39 11.09 -8.22
N LEU A 217 1.33 11.99 -8.56
CA LEU A 217 2.63 11.57 -9.09
C LEU A 217 3.41 10.72 -8.07
N ALA A 218 3.46 11.14 -6.80
CA ALA A 218 4.18 10.40 -5.78
C ALA A 218 3.59 9.00 -5.62
N LEU A 219 2.25 8.90 -5.60
CA LEU A 219 1.55 7.61 -5.57
C LEU A 219 1.84 6.77 -6.82
N ALA A 220 1.87 7.38 -8.01
CA ALA A 220 2.20 6.68 -9.26
C ALA A 220 3.61 6.07 -9.24
N LEU A 221 4.58 6.79 -8.66
CA LEU A 221 5.96 6.29 -8.50
C LEU A 221 6.04 5.17 -7.45
N ILE A 222 5.28 5.27 -6.36
CA ILE A 222 5.18 4.22 -5.35
C ILE A 222 4.56 2.94 -5.95
N VAL A 223 3.44 3.08 -6.67
CA VAL A 223 2.77 1.97 -7.38
C VAL A 223 3.70 1.34 -8.41
N SER A 224 4.41 2.15 -9.20
CA SER A 224 5.42 1.66 -10.14
C SER A 224 6.54 0.88 -9.44
N LEU A 225 7.04 1.40 -8.31
CA LEU A 225 8.08 0.73 -7.53
C LEU A 225 7.61 -0.63 -7.02
N VAL A 226 6.35 -0.76 -6.62
CA VAL A 226 5.78 -2.06 -6.22
C VAL A 226 5.75 -3.05 -7.38
N TYR A 227 5.33 -2.64 -8.59
CA TYR A 227 5.39 -3.52 -9.76
C TYR A 227 6.82 -3.97 -10.09
N VAL A 228 7.77 -3.05 -10.05
CA VAL A 228 9.21 -3.37 -10.26
C VAL A 228 9.71 -4.34 -9.19
N TYR A 229 9.40 -4.06 -7.93
CA TYR A 229 9.80 -4.88 -6.80
C TYR A 229 9.20 -6.28 -6.88
N LEU A 230 7.88 -6.42 -7.02
CA LEU A 230 7.22 -7.72 -7.14
C LEU A 230 7.66 -8.49 -8.39
N GLY A 231 7.97 -7.77 -9.48
CA GLY A 231 8.60 -8.36 -10.66
C GLY A 231 9.95 -8.99 -10.34
N ALA A 232 10.82 -8.27 -9.63
CA ALA A 232 12.11 -8.78 -9.17
C ALA A 232 11.96 -9.93 -8.17
N SER A 233 11.03 -9.85 -7.23
CA SER A 233 10.73 -10.92 -6.27
C SER A 233 10.26 -12.19 -6.99
N ALA A 234 9.39 -12.08 -8.00
CA ALA A 234 8.91 -13.22 -8.77
C ALA A 234 10.03 -13.91 -9.57
N LEU A 235 11.06 -13.16 -9.98
CA LEU A 235 12.25 -13.72 -10.62
C LEU A 235 13.17 -14.45 -9.62
N ALA A 236 13.19 -14.00 -8.37
CA ALA A 236 14.00 -14.61 -7.31
C ALA A 236 13.37 -15.91 -6.78
N VAL A 237 12.04 -15.95 -6.66
CA VAL A 237 11.28 -17.10 -6.16
C VAL A 237 10.16 -17.52 -7.15
N PRO A 238 10.51 -17.94 -8.37
CA PRO A 238 9.52 -18.17 -9.44
C PRO A 238 8.57 -19.33 -9.17
N ASP A 239 9.02 -20.36 -8.46
CA ASP A 239 8.27 -21.60 -8.24
C ASP A 239 7.50 -21.63 -6.90
N HIS A 240 7.52 -20.53 -6.15
CA HIS A 240 6.85 -20.46 -4.85
C HIS A 240 5.33 -20.28 -5.00
N PRO A 241 4.52 -20.80 -4.06
CA PRO A 241 3.07 -20.63 -4.05
C PRO A 241 2.63 -19.16 -4.22
N GLY A 242 1.76 -18.91 -5.20
CA GLY A 242 1.22 -17.59 -5.51
C GLY A 242 2.16 -16.69 -6.32
N SER A 243 3.42 -17.08 -6.50
CA SER A 243 4.38 -16.35 -7.33
C SER A 243 3.88 -16.21 -8.76
N TRP A 244 4.25 -15.11 -9.39
CA TRP A 244 3.91 -14.86 -10.80
C TRP A 244 4.84 -15.59 -11.77
N GLY A 245 5.84 -16.31 -11.25
CA GLY A 245 6.85 -16.99 -12.04
C GLY A 245 7.73 -16.04 -12.84
N VAL A 246 8.58 -16.62 -13.69
CA VAL A 246 9.55 -15.85 -14.48
C VAL A 246 8.85 -14.88 -15.46
N ALA A 247 7.86 -15.38 -16.21
CA ALA A 247 7.17 -14.58 -17.23
C ALA A 247 6.38 -13.41 -16.61
N GLY A 248 5.63 -13.68 -15.54
CA GLY A 248 4.92 -12.63 -14.80
C GLY A 248 5.87 -11.65 -14.13
N GLY A 249 7.02 -12.13 -13.64
CA GLY A 249 8.09 -11.30 -13.08
C GLY A 249 8.63 -10.27 -14.09
N ILE A 250 9.03 -10.72 -15.29
CA ILE A 250 9.50 -9.84 -16.38
C ILE A 250 8.40 -8.84 -16.77
N ALA A 251 7.18 -9.33 -16.98
CA ALA A 251 6.05 -8.50 -17.37
C ALA A 251 5.77 -7.39 -16.34
N SER A 252 5.77 -7.73 -15.05
CA SER A 252 5.54 -6.77 -13.97
C SER A 252 6.68 -5.74 -13.84
N PHE A 253 7.93 -6.18 -13.98
CA PHE A 253 9.09 -5.29 -13.96
C PHE A 253 9.01 -4.24 -15.07
N VAL A 254 8.76 -4.70 -16.31
CA VAL A 254 8.61 -3.81 -17.48
C VAL A 254 7.39 -2.90 -17.31
N PHE A 255 6.26 -3.46 -16.86
CA PHE A 255 5.05 -2.68 -16.62
C PHE A 255 5.29 -1.56 -15.60
N GLY A 256 5.98 -1.85 -14.49
CA GLY A 256 6.35 -0.86 -13.49
C GLY A 256 7.18 0.29 -14.08
N ALA A 257 8.21 -0.03 -14.88
CA ALA A 257 9.03 0.97 -15.55
C ALA A 257 8.23 1.84 -16.53
N VAL A 258 7.36 1.22 -17.34
CA VAL A 258 6.45 1.94 -18.26
C VAL A 258 5.49 2.85 -17.49
N TYR A 259 4.91 2.35 -16.38
CA TYR A 259 4.00 3.12 -15.54
C TYR A 259 4.66 4.39 -14.97
N ALA A 260 5.90 4.29 -14.48
CA ALA A 260 6.69 5.45 -14.06
C ALA A 260 6.97 6.42 -15.21
N GLY A 261 7.39 5.90 -16.37
CA GLY A 261 7.66 6.71 -17.57
C GLY A 261 6.45 7.55 -17.99
N VAL A 262 5.26 6.92 -18.06
CA VAL A 262 4.00 7.59 -18.39
C VAL A 262 3.62 8.61 -17.31
N ALA A 263 3.80 8.28 -16.03
CA ALA A 263 3.51 9.19 -14.93
C ALA A 263 4.37 10.47 -15.00
N ILE A 264 5.68 10.32 -15.22
CA ILE A 264 6.64 11.43 -15.33
C ILE A 264 6.35 12.26 -16.58
N TYR A 265 6.15 11.62 -17.73
CA TYR A 265 5.85 12.30 -18.99
C TYR A 265 4.57 13.14 -18.88
N SER A 266 3.51 12.57 -18.32
CA SER A 266 2.23 13.25 -18.17
C SER A 266 2.23 14.44 -17.21
N LYS A 267 3.22 14.52 -16.31
CA LYS A 267 3.41 15.68 -15.45
C LYS A 267 4.11 16.82 -16.19
N ARG A 268 5.03 16.49 -17.10
CA ARG A 268 5.73 17.49 -17.93
C ARG A 268 4.81 18.14 -18.97
N SER A 269 3.79 17.41 -19.42
CA SER A 269 2.83 17.90 -20.43
C SER A 269 1.67 18.72 -19.84
N ARG A 270 1.74 19.15 -18.57
CA ARG A 270 0.75 20.03 -17.92
C ARG A 270 1.38 21.38 -17.65
#